data_AF-A0A1S9PE44-F1
#
_entry.id   AF-A0A1S9PE44-F1
#
_cell.length_a   1.000
_cell.length_b   1.000
_cell.length_c   1.000
_cell.angle_alpha   90.00
_cell.angle_beta   90.00
_cell.angle_gamma   90.00
#
_symmetry.space_group_name_H-M   'P 1'
#
loop_
_entity.id
_entity.type
_entity.pdbx_description
1 polymer ?
#
loop_
_entity_poly.entity_id
_entity_poly.type
_entity_poly.pdbx_seq_one_letter_code
_entity_poly.pdbx_strand_id
1 'polypeptide(L)' 'MNSYVQIPKSVYCKRCRECGARPVIAYVGIEGYVVKCPNDNAHYQTASGIIDIEDWNIHNTVLYENDYDLKAMGGR' A
#
# COMPACT_ATOMS: atom_id res chain seq x y z
N MET A 1 17.06 1.57 15.99
CA MET A 1 17.08 0.93 14.66
C MET A 1 15.68 0.44 14.38
N ASN A 2 14.96 1.04 13.43
CA ASN A 2 13.67 0.51 13.02
C ASN A 2 13.96 -0.74 12.19
N SER A 3 13.70 -1.92 12.75
CA SER A 3 13.96 -3.21 12.09
C SER A 3 12.93 -3.44 11.00
N TYR A 4 13.13 -2.80 9.84
CA TYR A 4 12.35 -3.04 8.65
C TYR A 4 13.21 -3.65 7.55
N VAL A 5 12.60 -4.57 6.80
CA VAL A 5 13.17 -5.21 5.62
C VAL A 5 12.68 -4.45 4.39
N GLN A 6 13.61 -4.04 3.54
CA GLN A 6 13.26 -3.46 2.25
C GLN A 6 12.79 -4.54 1.29
N ILE A 7 11.68 -4.29 0.60
CA ILE A 7 11.16 -5.23 -0.39
C ILE A 7 12.00 -5.14 -1.67
N PRO A 8 12.62 -6.25 -2.14
CA PRO A 8 13.44 -6.27 -3.36
C PRO A 8 12.70 -5.68 -4.56
N LYS A 9 13.42 -4.99 -5.45
CA LYS A 9 12.83 -4.36 -6.66
C LYS A 9 12.15 -5.35 -7.60
N SER A 10 12.51 -6.64 -7.54
CA SER A 10 11.91 -7.72 -8.30
C SER A 10 10.48 -8.05 -7.86
N VAL A 11 10.10 -7.71 -6.63
CA VAL A 11 8.73 -7.88 -6.15
C VAL A 11 7.93 -6.64 -6.52
N TYR A 12 6.78 -6.84 -7.17
CA TYR A 12 5.90 -5.75 -7.52
C TYR A 12 5.16 -5.24 -6.28
N CYS A 13 5.33 -3.95 -6.00
CA CYS A 13 4.59 -3.24 -4.95
C CYS A 13 4.26 -1.84 -5.47
N LYS A 14 3.01 -1.43 -5.31
CA LYS A 14 2.59 -0.04 -5.55
C LYS A 14 3.26 0.87 -4.54
N ARG A 15 3.44 2.12 -4.95
CA ARG A 15 3.92 3.19 -4.07
C ARG A 15 2.78 3.61 -3.14
N CYS A 16 3.13 4.09 -1.96
CA CYS A 16 2.18 4.70 -1.04
C CYS A 16 1.42 5.83 -1.77
N ARG A 17 0.09 5.81 -1.71
CA ARG A 17 -0.76 6.79 -2.38
C ARG A 17 -0.60 8.20 -1.79
N GLU A 18 -0.20 8.31 -0.53
CA GLU A 18 -0.09 9.59 0.18
C GLU A 18 1.26 10.28 -0.02
N CYS A 19 2.36 9.51 -0.06
CA CYS A 19 3.71 10.08 -0.13
C CYS A 19 4.60 9.52 -1.25
N GLY A 20 4.13 8.55 -2.03
CA GLY A 20 4.89 7.94 -3.12
C GLY A 20 6.04 7.02 -2.69
N ALA A 21 6.21 6.76 -1.38
CA ALA A 21 7.26 5.87 -0.89
C ALA A 21 6.99 4.40 -1.22
N ARG A 22 8.05 3.60 -1.39
CA ARG A 22 7.92 2.14 -1.53
C ARG A 22 7.69 1.53 -0.13
N PRO A 23 6.74 0.59 0.02
CA PRO A 23 6.49 -0.05 1.31
C PRO A 23 7.71 -0.81 1.82
N VAL A 24 7.72 -1.01 3.14
CA VAL A 24 8.70 -1.85 3.85
C VAL A 24 7.96 -2.89 4.68
N ILE A 25 8.65 -4.00 4.96
CA ILE A 25 8.15 -5.03 5.87
C ILE A 25 8.70 -4.72 7.25
N ALA A 26 7.84 -4.45 8.22
CA ALA A 26 8.24 -4.17 9.59
C ALA A 26 7.81 -5.30 10.53
N TYR A 27 8.67 -5.64 11.48
CA TYR A 27 8.33 -6.57 12.56
C TYR A 27 7.57 -5.81 13.67
N VAL A 28 6.38 -6.31 14.04
CA VAL A 28 5.50 -5.70 15.05
C VAL A 28 5.40 -6.53 16.33
N GLY A 29 6.37 -7.42 16.57
CA GLY A 29 6.44 -8.23 17.79
C GLY A 29 5.73 -9.57 17.62
N ILE A 30 4.98 -10.00 18.63
CA ILE A 30 4.31 -11.32 18.67
C ILE A 30 3.34 -11.49 17.50
N GLU A 31 2.75 -10.39 17.05
CA GLU A 31 1.81 -10.39 15.94
C GLU A 31 2.49 -10.58 14.57
N GLY A 32 3.83 -10.66 14.51
CA GLY A 32 4.58 -11.01 13.29
C GLY A 32 5.00 -9.80 12.48
N TYR A 33 4.67 -9.81 11.19
CA TYR A 33 5.10 -8.80 10.21
C TYR A 33 3.92 -8.03 9.63
N VAL A 34 4.17 -6.77 9.26
CA VAL A 34 3.25 -5.91 8.51
C VAL A 34 3.97 -5.31 7.30
N VAL A 35 3.22 -5.05 6.24
CA VAL A 35 3.66 -4.20 5.14
C VAL A 35 3.15 -2.79 5.43
N LYS A 36 4.05 -1.80 5.50
CA LYS A 36 3.67 -0.42 5.84
C LYS A 36 4.46 0.63 5.08
N CYS A 37 3.97 1.87 5.15
CA CYS A 37 4.71 3.03 4.68
C CYS A 37 5.98 3.26 5.56
N PRO A 38 7.15 3.51 4.95
CA PRO A 38 8.37 3.79 5.71
C PRO A 38 8.42 5.21 6.30
N ASN A 39 7.65 6.14 5.73
CA ASN A 39 7.74 7.57 6.07
C ASN A 39 6.80 7.97 7.21
N ASP A 40 5.61 7.37 7.26
CA ASP A 40 4.60 7.66 8.28
C ASP A 40 3.78 6.41 8.58
N ASN A 41 3.61 6.11 9.87
CA ASN A 41 2.78 4.99 10.33
C ASN A 41 1.28 5.28 10.18
N ALA A 42 0.88 6.55 10.01
CA ALA A 42 -0.51 6.96 9.87
C ALA A 42 -1.09 6.71 8.47
N HIS A 43 -0.26 6.58 7.43
CA HIS A 43 -0.76 6.36 6.06
C HIS A 43 -1.53 5.04 5.94
N TYR A 44 -0.79 3.93 5.91
CA TYR A 44 -1.38 2.61 5.82
C TYR A 44 -0.39 1.55 6.29
N GLN A 45 -0.93 0.51 6.91
CA GLN A 45 -0.25 -0.73 7.23
C GLN A 45 -1.23 -1.88 7.07
N THR A 46 -0.75 -3.02 6.56
CA THR A 46 -1.56 -4.23 6.42
C THR A 46 -1.84 -4.86 7.77
N ALA A 47 -2.76 -5.83 7.80
CA ALA A 47 -2.97 -6.64 8.99
C ALA A 47 -1.66 -7.31 9.46
N SER A 48 -1.48 -7.36 10.78
CA SER A 48 -0.33 -8.02 11.40
C SER A 48 -0.42 -9.53 11.28
N GLY A 49 0.71 -10.16 10.94
CA GLY A 49 0.86 -11.61 10.94
C GLY A 49 1.07 -12.21 9.56
N ILE A 50 0.69 -11.48 8.51
CA ILE A 50 0.89 -11.88 7.13
C ILE A 50 1.53 -10.72 6.36
N ILE A 51 2.55 -11.05 5.56
CA ILE A 51 3.15 -10.10 4.62
C ILE A 51 2.21 -10.01 3.42
N ASP A 52 1.19 -9.14 3.51
CA ASP A 52 0.15 -9.01 2.48
C ASP A 52 0.45 -7.87 1.50
N ILE A 53 1.24 -8.16 0.47
CA ILE A 53 1.59 -7.16 -0.56
C ILE A 53 0.37 -6.80 -1.44
N GLU A 54 -0.59 -7.72 -1.58
CA GLU A 54 -1.76 -7.50 -2.42
C GLU A 54 -2.75 -6.55 -1.76
N ASP A 55 -3.01 -6.70 -0.46
CA ASP A 55 -3.78 -5.75 0.35
C ASP A 55 -3.17 -4.34 0.27
N TRP A 56 -1.84 -4.23 0.42
CA TRP A 56 -1.13 -2.98 0.18
C TRP A 56 -1.37 -2.42 -1.24
N ASN A 57 -1.27 -3.27 -2.26
CA ASN A 57 -1.48 -2.85 -3.64
C ASN A 57 -2.92 -2.40 -3.88
N ILE A 58 -3.91 -3.08 -3.32
CA ILE A 58 -5.34 -2.73 -3.43
C ILE A 58 -5.59 -1.38 -2.77
N HIS A 59 -5.13 -1.17 -1.53
CA HIS A 59 -5.29 0.10 -0.82
C HIS A 59 -4.65 1.29 -1.57
N ASN A 60 -3.47 1.05 -2.16
CA ASN A 60 -2.72 2.07 -2.91
C ASN A 60 -3.08 2.09 -4.40
N THR A 61 -4.13 1.39 -4.81
CA THR A 61 -4.72 1.57 -6.13
C THR A 61 -5.60 2.80 -6.12
N VAL A 62 -5.25 3.78 -6.95
CA VAL A 62 -6.18 4.86 -7.29
C VAL A 62 -7.30 4.24 -8.12
N LEU A 63 -8.36 3.82 -7.46
CA LEU A 63 -9.64 3.51 -8.09
C LEU A 63 -10.23 4.85 -8.49
N TYR A 64 -9.94 5.28 -9.72
CA TYR A 64 -10.52 6.41 -10.44
C TYR A 64 -11.49 7.29 -9.62
N GLU A 65 -11.02 8.46 -9.17
CA GLU A 65 -11.89 9.63 -8.92
C GLU A 65 -12.59 10.11 -10.22
N ASN A 66 -12.35 9.46 -11.36
CA ASN A 66 -12.87 9.81 -12.69
C ASN A 66 -13.95 8.86 -13.24
N ASP A 67 -14.50 7.92 -12.46
CA ASP A 67 -15.63 7.10 -12.93
C ASP A 67 -16.93 7.92 -13.10
N TYR A 68 -16.95 9.19 -12.63
CA TYR A 68 -18.05 10.12 -12.91
C TYR A 68 -18.05 10.66 -14.36
N ASP A 69 -16.94 10.60 -15.10
CA ASP A 69 -16.89 11.06 -16.50
C ASP A 69 -17.46 10.04 -17.50
N LEU A 70 -17.64 8.77 -17.10
CA LEU A 70 -18.25 7.74 -17.95
C LEU A 70 -19.78 7.81 -18.00
N LYS A 71 -20.44 8.57 -17.11
CA LYS A 71 -21.89 8.83 -17.20
C LYS A 71 -22.26 10.09 -17.98
N ALA A 72 -21.30 10.98 -18.27
CA ALA A 72 -21.55 12.22 -19.01
C ALA A 72 -21.54 12.05 -20.55
N MET A 73 -21.09 10.90 -21.08
CA MET A 73 -21.06 10.62 -22.52
C MET A 73 -22.15 9.64 -23.01
N GLY A 74 -23.13 9.32 -22.17
CA GLY A 74 -24.31 8.52 -22.53
C GLY A 74 -25.46 9.34 -23.13
N GLY A 75 -25.19 10.55 -23.60
CA GLY A 75 -26.15 11.38 -24.33
C GLY A 75 -26.21 10.97 -25.80
N ARG A 76 -27.10 10.04 -26.13
CA ARG A 76 -27.87 10.00 -27.38
C ARG A 76 -29.00 8.98 -27.30
#